data_AF-A0A9W6WBM5-F1
#
_entry.id   AF-A0A9W6WBM5-F1
#
_cell.length_a   1.000
_cell.length_b   1.000
_cell.length_c   1.000
_cell.angle_alpha   90.00
_cell.angle_beta   90.00
_cell.angle_gamma   90.00
#
_symmetry.space_group_name_H-M   'P 1'
#
loop_
_entity.id
_entity.type
_entity.pdbx_description
1 polymer ?
#
loop_
_entity_poly.entity_id
_entity_poly.type
_entity_poly.pdbx_seq_one_letter_code
_entity_poly.pdbx_strand_id
1 'polypeptide(L)'
;MIQWINIWVFNKLTESGFDDILAHHFAHLYVRDPIVIFNERVHQDNNKETDHFENIQSTNWQTLRFKPPTQAAVPGNNKTPGWRVELRPMEISITDFENAAYATFSVLLSRAILKYKPNFYLPISYAEKNMKIAHFRDSVVKNTFYYRTNFQNVKEDPKVAKLSLDQIFNGTDSMEGLISIVDRYIKETFPQSDETLF
;
A
#
# COMPACT_ATOMS: atom_id res chain seq x y z
N MET A 1 -12.20 13.16 -14.68
CA MET A 1 -11.27 12.07 -15.07
C MET A 1 -12.15 10.84 -15.25
N ILE A 2 -12.45 10.47 -16.49
CA ILE A 2 -13.33 9.32 -16.80
C ILE A 2 -12.52 8.07 -16.45
N GLN A 3 -12.80 7.42 -15.32
CA GLN A 3 -12.17 6.16 -14.98
C GLN A 3 -12.79 5.07 -15.85
N TRP A 4 -12.00 4.55 -16.79
CA TRP A 4 -12.35 3.35 -17.52
C TRP A 4 -12.36 2.19 -16.52
N ILE A 5 -13.56 1.75 -16.16
CA ILE A 5 -13.81 0.52 -15.44
C ILE A 5 -14.58 -0.43 -16.36
N ASN A 6 -14.44 -1.73 -16.14
CA ASN A 6 -15.28 -2.72 -16.75
C ASN A 6 -16.65 -2.75 -16.03
N ILE A 7 -17.66 -2.13 -16.64
CA ILE A 7 -19.00 -1.97 -16.04
C ILE A 7 -19.65 -3.32 -15.74
N TRP A 8 -19.44 -4.32 -16.58
CA TRP A 8 -19.97 -5.67 -16.35
C TRP A 8 -19.36 -6.28 -15.10
N VAL A 9 -18.04 -6.19 -14.92
CA VAL A 9 -17.36 -6.67 -13.70
C VAL A 9 -17.82 -5.89 -12.47
N PHE A 10 -17.96 -4.56 -12.58
CA PHE A 10 -18.45 -3.73 -11.49
C PHE A 10 -19.81 -4.22 -10.99
N ASN A 11 -20.80 -4.34 -11.88
CA ASN A 11 -22.15 -4.81 -11.53
C ASN A 11 -22.11 -6.22 -10.96
N LYS A 12 -21.30 -7.12 -11.54
CA LYS A 12 -21.21 -8.51 -11.05
C LYS A 12 -20.68 -8.57 -9.61
N LEU A 13 -19.72 -7.73 -9.27
CA LEU A 13 -19.14 -7.67 -7.91
C LEU A 13 -20.11 -7.05 -6.90
N THR A 14 -20.79 -5.96 -7.27
CA THR A 14 -21.78 -5.32 -6.37
C THR A 14 -22.98 -6.23 -6.12
N GLU A 15 -23.50 -6.91 -7.14
CA GLU A 15 -24.53 -7.96 -6.99
C GLU A 15 -24.08 -9.11 -6.08
N SER A 16 -22.77 -9.36 -6.00
CA SER A 16 -22.15 -10.39 -5.15
C SER A 16 -21.81 -9.88 -3.73
N GLY A 17 -22.18 -8.64 -3.39
CA GLY A 17 -22.03 -8.06 -2.05
C GLY A 17 -20.76 -7.26 -1.81
N PHE A 18 -20.00 -6.91 -2.85
CA PHE A 18 -18.88 -5.96 -2.72
C PHE A 18 -19.42 -4.55 -2.54
N ASP A 19 -18.76 -3.74 -1.70
CA ASP A 19 -19.01 -2.31 -1.67
C ASP A 19 -18.53 -1.64 -2.97
N ASP A 20 -19.09 -0.46 -3.27
CA ASP A 20 -18.81 0.26 -4.51
C ASP A 20 -17.32 0.56 -4.70
N ILE A 21 -16.58 0.85 -3.62
CA ILE A 21 -15.17 1.24 -3.72
C ILE A 21 -14.33 0.02 -4.10
N LEU A 22 -14.54 -1.11 -3.43
CA LEU A 22 -13.83 -2.35 -3.75
C LEU A 22 -14.22 -2.90 -5.12
N ALA A 23 -15.49 -2.82 -5.49
CA ALA A 23 -15.95 -3.21 -6.82
C ALA A 23 -15.31 -2.34 -7.91
N HIS A 24 -15.22 -1.02 -7.72
CA HIS A 24 -14.51 -0.13 -8.65
C HIS A 24 -13.03 -0.50 -8.80
N HIS A 25 -12.35 -0.85 -7.71
CA HIS A 25 -10.94 -1.25 -7.76
C HIS A 25 -10.73 -2.44 -8.70
N PHE A 26 -11.47 -3.54 -8.50
CA PHE A 26 -11.33 -4.71 -9.37
C PHE A 26 -11.86 -4.45 -10.79
N ALA A 27 -12.98 -3.76 -10.94
CA ALA A 27 -13.51 -3.40 -12.26
C ALA A 27 -12.49 -2.59 -13.09
N HIS A 28 -11.67 -1.77 -12.46
CA HIS A 28 -10.57 -1.08 -13.13
C HIS A 28 -9.46 -2.04 -13.60
N LEU A 29 -9.10 -3.07 -12.83
CA LEU A 29 -8.09 -4.06 -13.26
C LEU A 29 -8.56 -4.85 -14.49
N TYR A 30 -9.87 -5.14 -14.56
CA TYR A 30 -10.51 -5.93 -15.61
C TYR A 30 -10.84 -5.16 -16.91
N VAL A 31 -10.27 -3.96 -17.09
CA VAL A 31 -10.22 -3.32 -18.42
C VAL A 31 -9.09 -3.85 -19.30
N ARG A 32 -8.26 -4.76 -18.75
CA ARG A 32 -7.12 -5.36 -19.42
C ARG A 32 -7.44 -6.78 -19.86
N ASP A 33 -6.92 -7.15 -21.02
CA ASP A 33 -6.97 -8.51 -21.51
C ASP A 33 -5.88 -9.37 -20.82
N PRO A 34 -6.12 -10.68 -20.63
CA PRO A 34 -5.10 -11.60 -20.16
C PRO A 34 -3.98 -11.71 -21.21
N ILE A 35 -2.72 -11.62 -20.76
CA ILE A 35 -1.55 -11.60 -21.67
C ILE A 35 -1.05 -13.02 -21.96
N VAL A 36 -1.13 -13.93 -20.99
CA VAL A 36 -0.61 -15.30 -21.10
C VAL A 36 -1.61 -16.28 -20.50
N ILE A 37 -2.14 -17.20 -21.31
CA ILE A 37 -2.97 -18.32 -20.84
C ILE A 37 -2.39 -19.61 -21.40
N PHE A 38 -2.07 -20.55 -20.52
CA PHE A 38 -1.68 -21.91 -20.92
C PHE A 38 -2.92 -22.74 -21.25
N ASN A 39 -2.83 -23.58 -22.28
CA ASN A 39 -3.97 -24.38 -22.76
C ASN A 39 -4.50 -25.32 -21.66
N GLU A 40 -3.61 -25.85 -20.83
CA GLU A 40 -3.91 -26.72 -19.69
C GLU A 40 -4.67 -26.00 -18.57
N ARG A 41 -4.68 -24.67 -18.58
CA ARG A 41 -5.28 -23.81 -17.54
C ARG A 41 -6.53 -23.09 -18.01
N VAL A 42 -7.03 -23.36 -19.22
CA VAL A 42 -8.25 -22.74 -19.74
C VAL A 42 -9.47 -23.09 -18.88
N HIS A 43 -9.55 -24.34 -18.42
CA HIS A 43 -10.60 -24.82 -17.52
C HIS A 43 -10.04 -25.03 -16.11
N GLN A 44 -10.74 -24.49 -15.10
CA GLN A 44 -10.34 -24.52 -13.68
C GLN A 44 -11.55 -24.75 -12.79
N ASP A 45 -11.32 -25.29 -11.59
CA ASP A 45 -12.33 -25.33 -10.52
C ASP A 45 -12.30 -24.00 -9.74
N ASN A 46 -13.20 -23.08 -10.08
CA ASN A 46 -13.27 -21.74 -9.48
C ASN A 46 -13.48 -21.74 -7.95
N ASN A 47 -13.87 -22.87 -7.35
CA ASN A 47 -13.98 -22.98 -5.88
C ASN A 47 -12.64 -23.28 -5.19
N LYS A 48 -11.61 -23.63 -5.95
CA LYS A 48 -10.30 -24.05 -5.43
C LYS A 48 -9.12 -23.31 -6.04
N GLU A 49 -9.26 -22.85 -7.27
CA GLU A 49 -8.19 -22.24 -8.05
C GLU A 49 -8.43 -20.75 -8.25
N THR A 50 -7.35 -19.99 -8.35
CA THR A 50 -7.37 -18.52 -8.57
C THR A 50 -6.59 -18.10 -9.80
N ASP A 51 -6.11 -19.03 -10.63
CA ASP A 51 -5.17 -18.72 -11.72
C ASP A 51 -5.80 -17.77 -12.75
N HIS A 52 -7.11 -17.89 -13.03
CA HIS A 52 -7.84 -16.94 -13.88
C HIS A 52 -7.89 -15.51 -13.31
N PHE A 53 -8.06 -15.38 -11.99
CA PHE A 53 -8.00 -14.07 -11.31
C PHE A 53 -6.57 -13.52 -11.30
N GLU A 54 -5.59 -14.37 -10.98
CA GLU A 54 -4.17 -14.02 -10.95
C GLU A 54 -3.65 -13.62 -12.32
N ASN A 55 -4.22 -14.11 -13.42
CA ASN A 55 -3.88 -13.67 -14.77
C ASN A 55 -4.02 -12.15 -14.93
N ILE A 56 -5.12 -11.59 -14.43
CA ILE A 56 -5.39 -10.15 -14.47
C ILE A 56 -4.67 -9.43 -13.32
N GLN A 57 -4.77 -9.94 -12.09
CA GLN A 57 -4.18 -9.31 -10.91
C GLN A 57 -2.65 -9.20 -11.01
N SER A 58 -1.97 -10.28 -11.38
CA SER A 58 -0.50 -10.31 -11.39
C SER A 58 0.11 -9.43 -12.50
N THR A 59 -0.65 -9.18 -13.57
CA THR A 59 -0.25 -8.36 -14.73
C THR A 59 -0.76 -6.92 -14.68
N ASN A 60 -1.41 -6.53 -13.59
CA ASN A 60 -1.58 -5.13 -13.23
C ASN A 60 -0.47 -4.73 -12.24
N TRP A 61 0.55 -4.03 -12.75
CA TRP A 61 1.73 -3.62 -11.98
C TRP A 61 1.61 -2.16 -11.52
N GLN A 62 1.10 -1.97 -10.31
CA GLN A 62 0.99 -0.66 -9.64
C GLN A 62 2.06 -0.49 -8.55
N THR A 63 2.11 0.68 -7.92
CA THR A 63 3.03 0.99 -6.80
C THR A 63 2.69 0.25 -5.51
N LEU A 64 1.41 -0.08 -5.31
CA LEU A 64 0.93 -1.01 -4.29
C LEU A 64 0.13 -2.12 -4.96
N ARG A 65 0.09 -3.30 -4.32
CA ARG A 65 -0.84 -4.36 -4.72
C ARG A 65 -1.63 -4.85 -3.52
N PHE A 66 -2.96 -4.78 -3.62
CA PHE A 66 -3.87 -5.46 -2.72
C PHE A 66 -3.93 -6.92 -3.13
N LYS A 67 -3.54 -7.86 -2.25
CA LYS A 67 -3.46 -9.29 -2.55
C LYS A 67 -4.52 -10.04 -1.74
N PRO A 68 -5.64 -10.44 -2.37
CA PRO A 68 -6.62 -11.34 -1.76
C PRO A 68 -5.97 -12.67 -1.37
N PRO A 69 -6.53 -13.35 -0.36
CA PRO A 69 -6.15 -14.72 -0.07
C PRO A 69 -6.79 -15.70 -1.07
N THR A 70 -6.35 -16.95 -1.03
CA THR A 70 -7.00 -18.07 -1.74
C THR A 70 -8.25 -18.55 -1.00
N GLN A 71 -9.11 -19.34 -1.67
CA GLN A 71 -10.32 -19.95 -1.09
C GLN A 71 -10.02 -20.84 0.13
N ALA A 72 -8.80 -21.39 0.24
CA ALA A 72 -8.37 -22.18 1.40
C ALA A 72 -8.12 -21.34 2.68
N ALA A 73 -8.10 -20.00 2.59
CA ALA A 73 -7.88 -19.10 3.72
C ALA A 73 -9.19 -18.82 4.46
N VAL A 74 -9.71 -19.84 5.13
CA VAL A 74 -10.90 -19.73 5.99
C VAL A 74 -10.52 -19.34 7.42
N PRO A 75 -11.39 -18.63 8.16
CA PRO A 75 -11.18 -18.37 9.58
C PRO A 75 -10.82 -19.65 10.35
N GLY A 76 -9.75 -19.60 11.15
CA GLY A 76 -9.22 -20.77 11.88
C GLY A 76 -8.08 -21.50 11.15
N ASN A 77 -7.89 -21.28 9.85
CA ASN A 77 -6.73 -21.81 9.13
C ASN A 77 -5.54 -20.84 9.16
N ASN A 78 -4.72 -20.94 10.21
CA ASN A 78 -3.55 -20.08 10.40
C ASN A 78 -2.33 -20.47 9.52
N LYS A 79 -2.47 -21.46 8.63
CA LYS A 79 -1.39 -21.89 7.72
C LYS A 79 -1.46 -21.22 6.35
N THR A 80 -2.59 -20.61 6.00
CA THR A 80 -2.79 -19.97 4.69
C THR A 80 -2.63 -18.45 4.82
N PRO A 81 -1.91 -17.78 3.91
CA PRO A 81 -1.82 -16.33 3.90
C PRO A 81 -3.18 -15.64 3.80
N GLY A 82 -3.42 -14.64 4.64
CA GLY A 82 -4.61 -13.79 4.58
C GLY A 82 -4.51 -12.65 3.55
N TRP A 83 -5.31 -11.61 3.76
CA TRP A 83 -5.27 -10.36 3.02
C TRP A 83 -3.92 -9.66 3.22
N ARG A 84 -3.26 -9.30 2.12
CA ARG A 84 -1.93 -8.70 2.14
C ARG A 84 -1.88 -7.44 1.30
N VAL A 85 -0.91 -6.58 1.62
CA VAL A 85 -0.53 -5.43 0.82
C VAL A 85 0.93 -5.59 0.46
N GLU A 86 1.26 -5.38 -0.82
CA GLU A 86 2.62 -5.40 -1.34
C GLU A 86 3.07 -3.96 -1.65
N LEU A 87 4.21 -3.54 -1.09
CA LEU A 87 4.86 -2.26 -1.38
C LEU A 87 5.90 -2.46 -2.49
N ARG A 88 5.74 -1.76 -3.62
CA ARG A 88 6.48 -2.03 -4.87
C ARG A 88 7.36 -0.89 -5.44
N PRO A 89 7.40 0.35 -4.91
CA PRO A 89 8.12 1.44 -5.57
C PRO A 89 9.62 1.51 -5.23
N MET A 90 10.12 0.69 -4.30
CA MET A 90 11.51 0.76 -3.84
C MET A 90 12.48 0.32 -4.93
N GLU A 91 13.46 1.17 -5.24
CA GLU A 91 14.63 0.77 -6.03
C GLU A 91 15.56 -0.11 -5.19
N ILE A 92 16.22 -1.07 -5.84
CA ILE A 92 17.20 -1.93 -5.17
C ILE A 92 18.47 -1.13 -4.87
N SER A 93 18.94 -1.20 -3.62
CA SER A 93 20.21 -0.60 -3.20
C SER A 93 21.37 -1.56 -3.44
N ILE A 94 22.60 -1.03 -3.47
CA ILE A 94 23.81 -1.81 -3.77
C ILE A 94 24.10 -2.82 -2.65
N THR A 95 23.88 -2.42 -1.39
CA THR A 95 24.23 -3.25 -0.23
C THR A 95 23.03 -3.93 0.39
N ASP A 96 23.26 -5.12 0.96
CA ASP A 96 22.26 -5.84 1.74
C ASP A 96 21.80 -5.02 2.95
N PHE A 97 22.70 -4.23 3.55
CA PHE A 97 22.38 -3.36 4.68
C PHE A 97 21.36 -2.29 4.31
N GLU A 98 21.55 -1.58 3.20
CA GLU A 98 20.60 -0.55 2.74
C GLU A 98 19.25 -1.17 2.40
N ASN A 99 19.25 -2.31 1.70
CA ASN A 99 18.02 -3.05 1.38
C ASN A 99 17.29 -3.50 2.65
N ALA A 100 18.01 -4.03 3.63
CA ALA A 100 17.47 -4.42 4.92
C ALA A 100 16.92 -3.21 5.71
N ALA A 101 17.59 -2.06 5.65
CA ALA A 101 17.15 -0.84 6.31
C ALA A 101 15.81 -0.35 5.75
N TYR A 102 15.68 -0.23 4.43
CA TYR A 102 14.42 0.19 3.80
C TYR A 102 13.28 -0.82 4.00
N ALA A 103 13.56 -2.12 3.90
CA ALA A 103 12.58 -3.17 4.16
C ALA A 103 12.08 -3.13 5.62
N THR A 104 13.02 -3.02 6.57
CA THR A 104 12.70 -2.97 8.01
C THR A 104 11.90 -1.72 8.36
N PHE A 105 12.33 -0.54 7.86
CA PHE A 105 11.59 0.71 8.07
C PHE A 105 10.17 0.61 7.51
N SER A 106 9.99 0.08 6.30
CA SER A 106 8.68 -0.10 5.67
C SER A 106 7.75 -1.00 6.50
N VAL A 107 8.28 -2.09 7.05
CA VAL A 107 7.53 -2.99 7.94
C VAL A 107 7.15 -2.25 9.23
N LEU A 108 8.09 -1.60 9.90
CA LEU A 108 7.83 -0.87 11.15
C LEU A 108 6.82 0.26 10.95
N LEU A 109 6.94 1.02 9.86
CA LEU A 109 5.98 2.06 9.50
C LEU A 109 4.59 1.47 9.26
N SER A 110 4.48 0.35 8.56
CA SER A 110 3.18 -0.32 8.36
C SER A 110 2.54 -0.75 9.69
N ARG A 111 3.33 -1.21 10.66
CA ARG A 111 2.86 -1.59 11.99
C ARG A 111 2.43 -0.37 12.81
N ALA A 112 3.18 0.72 12.72
CA ALA A 112 2.83 1.99 13.34
C ALA A 112 1.51 2.55 12.77
N ILE A 113 1.33 2.47 11.45
CA ILE A 113 0.07 2.86 10.78
C ILE A 113 -1.11 2.03 11.29
N LEU A 114 -0.95 0.70 11.42
CA LEU A 114 -1.99 -0.17 11.94
C LEU A 114 -2.33 0.13 13.41
N LYS A 115 -1.32 0.46 14.23
CA LYS A 115 -1.50 0.80 15.65
C LYS A 115 -2.21 2.14 15.84
N TYR A 116 -1.72 3.19 15.18
CA TYR A 116 -2.17 4.57 15.42
C TYR A 116 -3.30 5.03 14.50
N LYS A 117 -3.54 4.32 13.39
CA LYS A 117 -4.56 4.62 12.39
C LYS A 117 -4.55 6.10 11.93
N PRO A 118 -3.37 6.66 11.55
CA PRO A 118 -3.32 8.00 10.99
C PRO A 118 -4.13 8.06 9.69
N ASN A 119 -4.72 9.22 9.42
CA ASN A 119 -5.42 9.45 8.17
C ASN A 119 -4.45 10.03 7.13
N PHE A 120 -3.91 9.19 6.26
CA PHE A 120 -3.05 9.59 5.14
C PHE A 120 -3.78 9.78 3.81
N TYR A 121 -5.13 9.85 3.82
CA TYR A 121 -5.87 10.09 2.58
C TYR A 121 -5.44 11.42 1.94
N LEU A 122 -5.00 11.31 0.70
CA LEU A 122 -4.60 12.39 -0.19
C LEU A 122 -5.32 12.18 -1.52
N PRO A 123 -5.90 13.22 -2.15
CA PRO A 123 -6.46 13.09 -3.49
C PRO A 123 -5.46 12.43 -4.46
N ILE A 124 -5.93 11.43 -5.22
CA ILE A 124 -5.06 10.61 -6.08
C ILE A 124 -4.26 11.46 -7.09
N SER A 125 -4.82 12.59 -7.52
CA SER A 125 -4.14 13.53 -8.43
C SER A 125 -2.86 14.14 -7.83
N TYR A 126 -2.75 14.26 -6.51
CA TYR A 126 -1.51 14.66 -5.85
C TYR A 126 -0.51 13.51 -5.76
N ALA A 127 -0.97 12.28 -5.55
CA ALA A 127 -0.11 11.10 -5.62
C ALA A 127 0.49 10.93 -7.03
N GLU A 128 -0.31 11.12 -8.09
CA GLU A 128 0.16 11.12 -9.48
C GLU A 128 1.19 12.22 -9.76
N LYS A 129 0.98 13.42 -9.22
CA LYS A 129 1.96 14.52 -9.30
C LYS A 129 3.25 14.15 -8.57
N ASN A 130 3.16 13.56 -7.37
CA ASN A 130 4.34 13.11 -6.63
C ASN A 130 5.12 12.05 -7.39
N MET A 131 4.44 11.11 -8.06
CA MET A 131 5.10 10.11 -8.92
C MET A 131 5.89 10.79 -10.04
N LYS A 132 5.36 11.85 -10.68
CA LYS A 132 6.11 12.61 -11.69
C LYS A 132 7.31 13.36 -11.09
N ILE A 133 7.12 13.99 -9.93
CA ILE A 133 8.17 14.73 -9.23
C ILE A 133 9.33 13.80 -8.81
N ALA A 134 9.03 12.58 -8.38
CA ALA A 134 10.02 11.60 -7.92
C ALA A 134 11.05 11.22 -9.00
N HIS A 135 10.72 11.38 -10.29
CA HIS A 135 11.61 11.02 -11.40
C HIS A 135 12.61 12.12 -11.77
N PHE A 136 12.48 13.35 -11.23
CA PHE A 136 13.44 14.40 -11.55
C PHE A 136 14.82 14.10 -10.95
N ARG A 137 15.89 14.45 -11.68
CA ARG A 137 17.25 14.36 -11.14
C ARG A 137 17.36 15.21 -9.88
N ASP A 138 17.99 14.64 -8.84
CA ASP A 138 18.16 15.24 -7.52
C ASP A 138 16.83 15.52 -6.77
N SER A 139 15.73 14.85 -7.13
CA SER A 139 14.41 15.07 -6.51
C SER A 139 14.43 14.89 -4.98
N VAL A 140 15.25 13.95 -4.49
CA VAL A 140 15.47 13.69 -3.07
C VAL A 140 15.92 14.94 -2.27
N VAL A 141 16.69 15.84 -2.89
CA VAL A 141 17.24 17.04 -2.23
C VAL A 141 16.67 18.36 -2.74
N LYS A 142 16.19 18.42 -4.00
CA LYS A 142 15.75 19.69 -4.63
C LYS A 142 14.25 19.88 -4.68
N ASN A 143 13.47 18.82 -4.59
CA ASN A 143 12.03 18.88 -4.81
C ASN A 143 11.23 18.71 -3.52
N THR A 144 9.97 19.11 -3.62
CA THR A 144 8.97 18.99 -2.55
C THR A 144 7.78 18.22 -3.07
N PHE A 145 7.15 17.44 -2.20
CA PHE A 145 6.05 16.54 -2.50
C PHE A 145 4.78 16.99 -1.80
N TYR A 146 3.63 16.77 -2.45
CA TYR A 146 2.32 17.01 -1.85
C TYR A 146 2.08 16.00 -0.73
N TYR A 147 1.84 16.48 0.48
CA TYR A 147 1.68 15.65 1.66
C TYR A 147 0.58 16.20 2.57
N ARG A 148 -0.15 15.31 3.24
CA ARG A 148 -1.15 15.71 4.23
C ARG A 148 -0.48 15.99 5.56
N THR A 149 -0.64 17.18 6.11
CA THR A 149 0.03 17.60 7.35
C THR A 149 -0.79 17.34 8.62
N ASN A 150 -2.11 17.26 8.52
CA ASN A 150 -3.00 16.98 9.66
C ASN A 150 -3.42 15.50 9.74
N PHE A 151 -2.49 14.57 9.49
CA PHE A 151 -2.80 13.14 9.43
C PHE A 151 -3.22 12.52 10.78
N GLN A 152 -2.95 13.18 11.91
CA GLN A 152 -3.45 12.74 13.23
C GLN A 152 -4.93 13.11 13.45
N ASN A 153 -5.43 14.19 12.84
CA ASN A 153 -6.83 14.61 12.95
C ASN A 153 -7.68 13.93 11.88
N VAL A 154 -8.13 12.71 12.20
CA VAL A 154 -8.83 11.84 11.24
C VAL A 154 -10.17 12.39 10.72
N LYS A 155 -10.80 13.32 11.45
CA LYS A 155 -12.11 13.93 11.13
C LYS A 155 -12.02 15.21 10.29
N GLU A 156 -10.84 15.80 10.19
CA GLU A 156 -10.65 17.02 9.41
C GLU A 156 -10.37 16.70 7.94
N ASP A 157 -10.79 17.63 7.07
CA ASP A 157 -10.38 17.66 5.68
C ASP A 157 -8.84 17.71 5.55
N PRO A 158 -8.28 17.10 4.50
CA PRO A 158 -6.83 17.04 4.33
C PRO A 158 -6.23 18.43 4.14
N LYS A 159 -5.38 18.85 5.09
CA LYS A 159 -4.51 20.01 4.91
C LYS A 159 -3.27 19.56 4.13
N VAL A 160 -3.18 19.97 2.88
CA VAL A 160 -2.11 19.54 1.96
C VAL A 160 -1.05 20.63 1.84
N ALA A 161 0.20 20.27 2.08
CA ALA A 161 1.36 21.15 1.88
C ALA A 161 2.38 20.49 0.94
N LYS A 162 3.33 21.30 0.44
CA LYS A 162 4.51 20.81 -0.26
C LYS A 162 5.67 20.72 0.72
N LEU A 163 6.22 19.53 0.92
CA LEU A 163 7.30 19.28 1.89
C LEU A 163 8.48 18.59 1.22
N SER A 164 9.71 18.90 1.65
CA SER A 164 10.89 18.09 1.27
C SER A 164 10.79 16.69 1.88
N LEU A 165 11.58 15.73 1.38
CA LEU A 165 11.63 14.41 2.01
C LEU A 165 12.14 14.49 3.45
N ASP A 166 13.11 15.37 3.73
CA ASP A 166 13.58 15.65 5.09
C ASP A 166 12.41 16.05 6.00
N GLN A 167 11.57 16.98 5.58
CA GLN A 167 10.39 17.40 6.36
C GLN A 167 9.33 16.29 6.51
N ILE A 168 9.17 15.41 5.51
CA ILE A 168 8.21 14.30 5.59
C ILE A 168 8.71 13.23 6.60
N PHE A 169 10.00 12.92 6.57
CA PHE A 169 10.58 11.86 7.40
C PHE A 169 10.90 12.34 8.82
N ASN A 170 11.53 13.51 8.95
CA ASN A 170 11.97 14.07 10.24
C ASN A 170 10.90 14.99 10.88
N GLY A 171 9.93 15.47 10.10
CA GLY A 171 8.87 16.35 10.58
C GLY A 171 9.19 17.83 10.43
N THR A 172 8.33 18.66 11.00
CA THR A 172 8.48 20.11 11.12
C THR A 172 8.04 20.55 12.53
N ASP A 173 8.21 21.83 12.87
CA ASP A 173 7.72 22.40 14.14
C ASP A 173 6.22 22.17 14.38
N SER A 174 5.46 21.87 13.32
CA SER A 174 4.00 21.72 13.35
C SER A 174 3.51 20.34 12.91
N MET A 175 4.41 19.42 12.56
CA MET A 175 4.04 18.11 12.01
C MET A 175 5.03 17.03 12.46
N GLU A 176 4.52 15.95 13.06
CA GLU A 176 5.31 14.75 13.36
C GLU A 176 5.82 14.10 12.05
N GLY A 177 7.09 13.70 12.01
CA GLY A 177 7.67 12.98 10.87
C GLY A 177 7.42 11.47 10.91
N LEU A 178 7.57 10.79 9.77
CA LEU A 178 7.41 9.33 9.68
C LEU A 178 8.37 8.57 10.61
N ILE A 179 9.61 9.05 10.78
CA ILE A 179 10.59 8.43 11.69
C ILE A 179 10.10 8.53 13.13
N SER A 180 9.61 9.70 13.56
CA SER A 180 9.08 9.89 14.91
C SER A 180 7.89 8.98 15.21
N ILE A 181 7.00 8.75 14.23
CA ILE A 181 5.88 7.80 14.36
C ILE A 181 6.40 6.37 14.57
N VAL A 182 7.43 5.98 13.83
CA VAL A 182 8.06 4.66 13.95
C VAL A 182 8.76 4.50 15.29
N ASP A 183 9.52 5.49 15.72
CA ASP A 183 10.22 5.48 17.00
C ASP A 183 9.25 5.36 18.18
N ARG A 184 8.14 6.11 18.13
CA ARG A 184 7.06 6.02 19.11
C ARG A 184 6.43 4.62 19.13
N TYR A 185 6.19 4.03 17.95
CA TYR A 185 5.72 2.64 17.83
C TYR A 185 6.67 1.65 18.49
N ILE A 186 7.98 1.78 18.24
CA ILE A 186 9.01 0.89 18.81
C ILE A 186 9.01 1.01 20.34
N LYS A 187 9.13 2.23 20.87
CA LYS A 187 9.22 2.48 22.32
C LYS A 187 8.02 1.95 23.10
N GLU A 188 6.82 2.12 22.56
CA GLU A 188 5.59 1.66 23.21
C GLU A 188 5.33 0.15 23.07
N THR A 189 5.89 -0.51 22.05
CA THR A 189 5.61 -1.92 21.74
C THR A 189 6.71 -2.85 22.24
N PHE A 190 7.94 -2.37 22.25
CA PHE A 190 9.14 -3.06 22.70
C PHE A 190 9.83 -2.20 23.77
N PRO A 191 9.20 -1.98 24.94
CA PRO A 191 9.86 -1.28 26.03
C PRO A 191 11.16 -2.01 26.35
N GLN A 192 12.26 -1.27 26.51
CA GLN A 192 13.49 -1.85 27.06
C GLN A 192 13.14 -2.45 28.41
N SER A 193 13.29 -3.77 28.56
CA SER A 193 13.36 -4.36 29.89
C SER A 193 14.56 -3.73 30.58
N ASP A 194 14.37 -3.15 31.76
CA ASP A 194 15.48 -2.71 32.59
C ASP A 194 16.50 -3.85 32.68
N GLU A 195 17.66 -3.67 32.05
CA GLU A 195 18.83 -4.54 32.19
C GLU A 195 19.47 -4.30 33.58
N THR A 196 18.68 -4.48 34.64
CA THR A 196 19.12 -4.54 36.04
C THR A 196 18.63 -5.83 36.69
N LEU A 197 18.85 -6.97 36.02
CA LEU A 197 18.72 -8.30 36.58
C LEU A 197 19.84 -9.23 36.04
N PHE A 198 21.10 -8.85 36.29
CA PHE A 198 22.22 -9.79 36.43
C PHE A 198 23.18 -9.26 37.49
#